data_AF-A0A0A0CYP5-F1
#
_entry.id   AF-A0A0A0CYP5-F1
#
_cell.length_a   1.000
_cell.length_b   1.000
_cell.length_c   1.000
_cell.angle_alpha   90.00
_cell.angle_beta   90.00
_cell.angle_gamma   90.00
#
_symmetry.space_group_name_H-M   'P 1'
#
loop_
_entity.id
_entity.type
_entity.pdbx_description
1 polymer ?
#
loop_
_entity_poly.entity_id
_entity_poly.type
_entity_poly.pdbx_seq_one_letter_code
_entity_poly.pdbx_strand_id
1 'polypeptide(L)' 'MQLDMTNTLIILAVALAVTAAMLVMDRRKPPPGEVRLFPVIPVMMVAALVVILMAAHLVSLVTGHPLQGRGGF' A
#
# COMPACT_ATOMS: atom_id res chain seq x y z
N MET A 1 16.74 -6.37 -9.95
CA MET A 1 16.87 -5.00 -9.40
C MET A 1 16.73 -5.10 -7.90
N GLN A 2 17.73 -4.65 -7.14
CA GLN A 2 17.71 -4.65 -5.67
C GLN A 2 16.85 -3.47 -5.20
N LEU A 3 16.04 -3.67 -4.15
CA LEU A 3 15.25 -2.60 -3.55
C LEU A 3 16.06 -1.94 -2.45
N ASP A 4 16.56 -0.74 -2.73
CA ASP A 4 17.32 0.06 -1.78
C ASP A 4 16.40 0.88 -0.86
N MET A 5 16.94 1.44 0.22
CA MET A 5 16.20 2.20 1.23
C MET A 5 15.40 3.35 0.62
N THR A 6 16.01 4.10 -0.31
CA THR A 6 15.34 5.19 -1.04
C THR A 6 14.14 4.70 -1.83
N ASN A 7 14.26 3.58 -2.55
CA ASN A 7 13.18 3.03 -3.35
C ASN A 7 12.04 2.53 -2.45
N THR A 8 12.37 1.87 -1.34
CA THR A 8 11.39 1.41 -0.36
C THR A 8 10.57 2.56 0.20
N LEU A 9 11.22 3.69 0.55
CA LEU A 9 10.55 4.88 1.03
C LEU A 9 9.65 5.53 -0.03
N ILE A 10 10.12 5.61 -1.28
CA ILE A 10 9.31 6.15 -2.40
C ILE A 10 8.05 5.30 -2.61
N ILE A 11 8.19 3.98 -2.69
CA ILE A 11 7.06 3.07 -2.91
C ILE A 11 6.08 3.16 -1.72
N LEU A 12 6.60 3.19 -0.48
CA LEU A 12 5.77 3.34 0.71
C LEU A 12 4.99 4.67 0.71
N ALA A 13 5.66 5.78 0.38
CA ALA A 13 5.02 7.10 0.31
C ALA A 13 3.92 7.15 -0.76
N VAL A 14 4.19 6.58 -1.95
CA VAL A 14 3.19 6.49 -3.02
C VAL A 14 2.01 5.62 -2.61
N ALA A 15 2.26 4.44 -2.02
CA ALA A 15 1.19 3.55 -1.59
C ALA A 15 0.31 4.17 -0.48
N LEU A 16 0.91 4.93 0.45
CA LEU A 16 0.18 5.71 1.45
C LEU A 16 -0.66 6.82 0.80
N ALA A 17 -0.10 7.56 -0.16
CA ALA A 17 -0.82 8.60 -0.89
C ALA A 17 -2.04 8.04 -1.65
N VAL A 18 -1.87 6.89 -2.32
CA VAL A 18 -2.96 6.19 -3.00
C VAL A 18 -4.03 5.75 -2.00
N THR A 19 -3.63 5.13 -0.89
CA THR A 19 -4.58 4.68 0.14
C THR A 19 -5.38 5.85 0.73
N ALA A 20 -4.70 6.97 1.03
CA ALA A 20 -5.34 8.18 1.51
C ALA A 20 -6.30 8.79 0.48
N ALA A 21 -5.89 8.85 -0.80
CA ALA A 21 -6.74 9.32 -1.88
C ALA A 21 -8.00 8.45 -2.03
N MET A 22 -7.86 7.12 -1.98
CA MET A 22 -9.00 6.20 -2.04
C MET A 22 -9.94 6.38 -0.84
N LEU A 23 -9.40 6.55 0.37
CA LEU A 23 -10.21 6.80 1.56
C LEU A 23 -11.00 8.11 1.47
N VAL A 24 -10.36 9.18 0.96
CA VAL A 24 -11.03 10.47 0.73
C VAL A 24 -12.11 10.33 -0.33
N MET A 25 -11.84 9.62 -1.41
CA MET A 25 -12.83 9.33 -2.44
C MET A 25 -14.00 8.54 -1.84
N ASP A 26 -13.73 7.49 -1.07
CA ASP A 26 -14.77 6.64 -0.47
C ASP A 26 -15.71 7.40 0.47
N ARG A 27 -15.16 8.33 1.25
CA ARG A 27 -15.97 9.24 2.10
C ARG A 27 -16.88 10.17 1.30
N ARG A 28 -16.54 10.48 0.05
CA ARG A 28 -17.41 11.21 -0.87
C ARG A 28 -18.41 10.22 -1.47
N LYS A 29 -19.49 9.95 -0.72
CA LYS A 29 -20.62 9.14 -1.21
C LYS A 29 -21.18 9.76 -2.50
N PRO A 30 -21.27 9.00 -3.59
CA PRO A 30 -21.94 9.46 -4.81
C PRO A 30 -23.40 9.82 -4.51
N PRO A 31 -23.98 10.79 -5.25
CA PRO A 31 -25.41 11.05 -5.16
C PRO A 31 -26.20 9.77 -5.51
N PRO A 32 -27.34 9.54 -4.84
CA PRO A 32 -28.13 8.33 -5.04
C PRO A 32 -28.57 8.21 -6.51
N GLY A 33 -28.30 7.04 -7.11
CA GLY A 33 -28.57 6.76 -8.53
C GLY A 33 -27.34 6.73 -9.43
N GLU A 34 -26.19 7.21 -8.96
CA GLU A 34 -24.95 7.20 -9.73
C GLU A 34 -24.10 5.97 -9.41
N VAL A 35 -23.86 5.13 -10.42
CA VAL A 35 -23.02 3.93 -10.27
C VAL A 35 -21.56 4.35 -10.33
N ARG A 36 -20.79 4.01 -9.29
CA ARG A 36 -19.33 4.21 -9.29
C ARG A 36 -18.67 3.28 -10.29
N LEU A 37 -18.19 3.86 -11.40
CA LEU A 37 -17.37 3.15 -12.39
C LEU A 37 -15.98 2.81 -11.87
N PHE A 38 -15.46 3.62 -10.93
CA PHE A 38 -14.12 3.43 -10.39
C PHE A 38 -14.12 2.53 -9.14
N PRO A 39 -13.40 1.39 -9.15
CA PRO A 39 -13.41 0.41 -8.06
C PRO A 39 -12.54 0.86 -6.88
N VAL A 40 -13.02 1.84 -6.11
CA VAL A 40 -12.28 2.41 -4.95
C VAL A 40 -11.90 1.34 -3.94
N ILE A 41 -12.82 0.43 -3.58
CA ILE A 41 -12.58 -0.58 -2.54
C ILE A 41 -11.47 -1.57 -2.96
N PRO A 42 -11.51 -2.21 -4.15
CA PRO A 42 -10.42 -3.07 -4.61
C PRO A 42 -9.06 -2.35 -4.67
N VAL A 43 -9.03 -1.12 -5.19
CA VAL A 43 -7.79 -0.34 -5.29
C VAL A 43 -7.23 -0.01 -3.91
N MET A 44 -8.09 0.37 -2.97
CA MET A 44 -7.71 0.64 -1.58
C MET A 44 -7.14 -0.60 -0.89
N MET A 45 -7.73 -1.78 -1.12
CA MET A 45 -7.21 -3.04 -0.55
C MET A 45 -5.80 -3.37 -1.06
N VAL A 46 -5.57 -3.25 -2.37
CA VAL A 46 -4.25 -3.51 -2.96
C VAL A 46 -3.23 -2.49 -2.47
N ALA A 47 -3.59 -1.21 -2.41
CA ALA A 47 -2.70 -0.16 -1.91
C ALA A 47 -2.33 -0.40 -0.43
N ALA A 48 -3.29 -0.78 0.40
CA ALA A 48 -3.04 -1.13 1.80
C ALA A 48 -2.11 -2.34 1.95
N LEU A 49 -2.26 -3.38 1.10
CA LEU A 49 -1.36 -4.52 1.09
C LEU A 49 0.08 -4.10 0.76
N VAL A 50 0.27 -3.24 -0.24
CA VAL A 50 1.59 -2.72 -0.61
C VAL A 50 2.21 -1.93 0.53
N VAL A 51 1.43 -1.11 1.25
CA VAL A 51 1.90 -0.39 2.45
C VAL A 51 2.43 -1.38 3.49
N ILE A 52 1.70 -2.46 3.77
CA ILE A 52 2.11 -3.47 4.76
C ILE A 52 3.42 -4.16 4.33
N LEU A 53 3.52 -4.57 3.06
CA LEU A 53 4.71 -5.23 2.53
C LEU A 53 5.94 -4.31 2.54
N MET A 54 5.78 -3.04 2.17
CA MET A 54 6.88 -2.07 2.17
C MET A 54 7.28 -1.67 3.59
N ALA A 55 6.33 -1.59 4.52
CA ALA A 55 6.62 -1.37 5.93
C ALA A 55 7.43 -2.54 6.52
N ALA A 56 7.02 -3.78 6.23
CA ALA A 56 7.77 -4.97 6.59
C ALA A 56 9.19 -4.94 5.99
N HIS A 57 9.31 -4.62 4.71
CA HIS A 57 10.61 -4.51 4.05
C HIS A 57 11.49 -3.41 4.66
N LEU A 58 10.92 -2.26 5.03
CA LEU A 58 11.63 -1.18 5.69
C LEU A 58 12.14 -1.61 7.07
N VAL A 59 11.32 -2.29 7.87
CA VAL A 59 11.75 -2.87 9.16
C VAL A 59 12.91 -3.84 8.94
N SER A 60 12.83 -4.67 7.91
CA SER A 60 13.90 -5.62 7.58
C SER A 60 15.21 -4.92 7.19
N LEU A 61 15.14 -3.86 6.37
CA LEU A 61 16.31 -3.05 6.01
C LEU A 61 16.94 -2.36 7.22
N VAL A 62 16.12 -1.84 8.14
CA VAL A 62 16.60 -1.13 9.34
C VAL A 62 17.19 -2.08 10.38
N THR A 63 16.59 -3.27 10.55
CA THR A 63 17.04 -4.27 11.54
C THR A 63 18.12 -5.21 11.02
N GLY A 64 18.39 -5.20 9.71
CA GLY A 64 19.30 -6.12 9.04
C GLY A 64 18.84 -7.58 9.04
N HIS A 65 17.64 -7.87 9.53
CA HIS A 65 17.08 -9.21 9.57
C HIS A 65 15.99 -9.33 8.49
N PRO A 66 16.16 -10.19 7.46
CA PRO A 66 15.09 -10.49 6.52
C PRO A 66 13.89 -11.04 7.29
N LEU A 67 12.72 -10.42 7.11
CA LEU A 67 11.46 -10.97 7.60
C LEU A 67 11.16 -12.24 6.79
N GLN A 68 11.67 -13.37 7.26
CA GLN A 68 11.42 -14.68 6.67
C GLN A 68 10.05 -15.18 7.12
N GLY A 69 9.18 -15.52 6.16
CA GLY A 69 7.94 -16.23 6.47
C GLY A 69 8.24 -17.63 7.01
N ARG A 70 7.23 -18.29 7.62
CA ARG A 70 7.36 -19.68 8.13
C ARG A 70 7.77 -20.74 7.07
N GLY A 71 7.94 -20.34 5.81
CA GLY A 71 8.43 -21.18 4.72
C GLY A 71 9.94 -21.12 4.46
N GLY A 72 10.72 -20.21 5.08
CA GLY A 72 12.18 -20.21 4.97
C GLY A 72 12.74 -20.10 3.54
N PHE A 73 12.13 -19.27 2.68
CA PHE A 73 12.68 -18.91 1.36
C PHE A 73 12.71 -17.39 1.20
#